data_AF-A0A9D1S6X4-F1
#
_entry.id   AF-A0A9D1S6X4-F1
#
_cell.length_a   1.000
_cell.length_b   1.000
_cell.length_c   1.000
_cell.angle_alpha   90.00
_cell.angle_beta   90.00
_cell.angle_gamma   90.00
#
_symmetry.space_group_name_H-M   'P 1'
#
loop_
_entity.id
_entity.type
_entity.pdbx_description
1 polymer ?
#
loop_
_entity_poly.entity_id
_entity_poly.type
_entity_poly.pdbx_seq_one_letter_code
_entity_poly.pdbx_strand_id
1 'polypeptide(L)'
;MDRLTTKNSSGQYILSAAGTEQAALQKLAAFENMYDALLAEQDRVLCKIEALRAQNKTKSVTFQQLLAEKLQLATIISRFKLWEIN
;
A
#
# COMPACT_ATOMS: atom_id res chain seq x y z
N MET A 1 16.18 2.42 9.04
CA MET A 1 16.11 2.12 7.60
C MET A 1 17.05 3.07 6.89
N ASP A 2 18.03 2.56 6.16
CA ASP A 2 19.01 3.42 5.52
C ASP A 2 18.40 4.18 4.34
N ARG A 3 18.63 5.49 4.31
CA ARG A 3 18.05 6.39 3.33
C ARG A 3 19.00 6.52 2.14
N LEU A 4 18.52 6.14 0.96
CA LEU A 4 19.27 6.20 -0.30
C LEU A 4 19.13 7.56 -1.02
N THR A 5 18.23 8.42 -0.55
CA THR A 5 17.99 9.74 -1.13
C THR A 5 18.22 10.85 -0.11
N THR A 6 18.83 11.95 -0.56
CA THR A 6 18.97 13.19 0.21
C THR A 6 18.41 14.36 -0.59
N LYS A 7 17.92 15.40 0.09
CA LYS A 7 17.40 16.59 -0.54
C LYS A 7 18.54 17.60 -0.69
N ASN A 8 18.84 18.03 -1.92
CA ASN A 8 19.84 19.06 -2.15
C ASN A 8 19.30 20.45 -1.76
N SER A 9 20.17 21.46 -1.77
CA SER A 9 19.81 22.86 -1.49
C SER A 9 18.77 23.44 -2.47
N SER A 10 18.68 22.90 -3.69
CA SER A 10 17.68 23.24 -4.70
C SER A 10 16.33 22.53 -4.49
N GLY A 11 16.21 21.69 -3.47
CA GLY A 11 14.99 20.97 -3.13
C GLY A 11 14.73 19.68 -3.93
N GLN A 12 15.66 19.26 -4.78
CA GLN A 12 15.58 18.01 -5.54
C GLN A 12 16.11 16.83 -4.72
N TYR A 13 15.56 15.64 -4.96
CA TYR A 13 16.07 14.41 -4.37
C TYR A 13 17.20 13.84 -5.23
N ILE A 14 18.37 13.68 -4.62
CA ILE A 14 19.55 13.07 -5.24
C ILE A 14 19.93 11.80 -4.47
N LEU A 15 20.68 10.91 -5.12
CA LEU A 15 21.26 9.75 -4.44
C LEU A 15 22.18 10.21 -3.31
N SER A 16 22.08 9.55 -2.16
CA SER A 16 23.05 9.75 -1.08
C SER A 16 24.42 9.21 -1.49
N ALA A 17 25.49 9.66 -0.84
CA ALA A 17 26.86 9.21 -1.15
C ALA A 17 27.07 7.69 -1.01
N ALA A 18 26.16 6.99 -0.29
CA ALA A 18 26.17 5.55 -0.11
C ALA A 18 25.18 4.79 -1.03
N GLY A 19 24.36 5.50 -1.80
CA GLY A 19 23.32 4.90 -2.63
C GLY A 19 23.73 4.78 -4.09
N THR A 20 23.56 3.58 -4.66
CA THR A 20 23.63 3.40 -6.11
C THR A 20 22.25 3.60 -6.73
N GLU A 21 22.21 4.01 -8.00
CA GLU A 21 20.97 4.14 -8.76
C GLU A 21 20.20 2.81 -8.78
N GLN A 22 20.90 1.70 -9.03
CA GLN A 22 20.30 0.37 -9.02
C GLN A 22 19.66 0.02 -7.67
N ALA A 23 20.30 0.36 -6.54
CA ALA A 23 19.72 0.10 -5.22
C ALA A 23 18.48 0.99 -4.96
N ALA A 24 18.48 2.23 -5.45
CA ALA A 24 17.33 3.11 -5.37
C ALA A 24 16.16 2.59 -6.22
N LEU A 25 16.42 2.13 -7.45
CA LEU A 25 15.42 1.53 -8.33
C LEU A 25 14.81 0.26 -7.73
N GLN A 26 15.63 -0.64 -7.19
CA GLN A 26 15.14 -1.85 -6.53
C GLN A 26 14.25 -1.53 -5.33
N LYS A 27 14.63 -0.51 -4.54
CA LYS A 27 13.82 -0.07 -3.42
C LYS A 27 12.50 0.55 -3.87
N LEU A 28 12.51 1.36 -4.93
CA LEU A 28 11.31 1.95 -5.52
C LEU A 28 10.37 0.84 -6.05
N ALA A 29 10.89 -0.09 -6.85
CA ALA A 29 10.12 -1.22 -7.35
C ALA A 29 9.51 -2.07 -6.22
N ALA A 30 10.25 -2.29 -5.13
CA ALA A 30 9.71 -2.99 -3.97
C ALA A 30 8.55 -2.24 -3.30
N PHE A 31 8.62 -0.90 -3.24
CA PHE A 31 7.52 -0.08 -2.75
C PHE A 31 6.30 -0.09 -3.68
N GLU A 32 6.51 0.02 -4.99
CA GLU A 32 5.44 -0.04 -6.00
C GLU A 32 4.74 -1.41 -5.95
N ASN A 33 5.50 -2.51 -5.99
CA ASN A 33 4.95 -3.86 -5.87
C ASN A 33 4.16 -4.07 -4.57
N MET A 34 4.64 -3.51 -3.45
CA MET A 34 3.91 -3.57 -2.18
C MET A 34 2.60 -2.79 -2.26
N TYR A 35 2.59 -1.62 -2.92
CA TYR A 35 1.38 -0.81 -3.07
C TYR A 35 0.35 -1.51 -3.96
N ASP A 36 0.78 -2.06 -5.09
CA ASP A 36 -0.07 -2.87 -5.97
C ASP A 36 -0.66 -4.08 -5.25
N ALA A 37 0.14 -4.74 -4.41
CA ALA A 37 -0.33 -5.87 -3.60
C ALA A 37 -1.43 -5.45 -2.60
N LEU A 38 -1.30 -4.29 -1.95
CA LEU A 38 -2.32 -3.75 -1.04
C LEU A 38 -3.63 -3.42 -1.78
N LEU A 39 -3.54 -2.84 -2.98
CA LEU A 39 -4.71 -2.56 -3.81
C LEU A 39 -5.40 -3.87 -4.22
N ALA A 40 -4.65 -4.85 -4.71
CA ALA A 40 -5.19 -6.16 -5.07
C ALA A 40 -5.79 -6.91 -3.86
N GLU A 41 -5.24 -6.72 -2.66
CA GLU A 41 -5.82 -7.27 -1.43
C GLU A 41 -7.15 -6.58 -1.07
N GLN A 42 -7.22 -5.26 -1.16
CA GLN A 42 -8.47 -4.51 -0.96
C GLN A 42 -9.57 -4.99 -1.91
N ASP A 43 -9.26 -5.14 -3.20
CA ASP A 43 -10.23 -5.63 -4.20
C ASP A 43 -10.71 -7.04 -3.87
N ARG A 44 -9.80 -7.95 -3.50
CA ARG A 44 -10.16 -9.32 -3.09
C ARG A 44 -11.08 -9.33 -1.86
N VAL A 45 -10.81 -8.49 -0.87
CA VAL A 45 -11.67 -8.36 0.33
C VAL A 45 -13.06 -7.84 -0.05
N LEU A 46 -13.14 -6.84 -0.92
CA LEU A 46 -14.41 -6.29 -1.41
C LEU A 46 -15.24 -7.37 -2.14
N CYS A 47 -14.63 -8.11 -3.06
CA CYS A 47 -15.29 -9.22 -3.76
C CYS A 47 -15.85 -10.28 -2.79
N LYS A 48 -15.09 -10.65 -1.75
CA LYS A 48 -15.55 -11.61 -0.72
C LYS A 48 -16.74 -11.07 0.08
N ILE A 49 -16.70 -9.79 0.46
CA ILE A 49 -17.82 -9.12 1.17
C ILE A 49 -19.09 -9.15 0.30
N GLU A 50 -18.97 -8.83 -0.99
CA GLU A 50 -20.08 -8.84 -1.93
C GLU A 50 -20.67 -10.23 -2.13
N ALA A 51 -19.81 -11.26 -2.26
CA ALA A 51 -20.25 -12.65 -2.34
C ALA A 51 -21.03 -13.09 -1.07
N LEU A 52 -20.60 -12.67 0.12
CA LEU A 52 -21.32 -12.95 1.36
C LEU A 52 -22.65 -12.19 1.46
N ARG A 53 -22.71 -10.95 0.95
CA ARG A 53 -23.98 -10.19 0.86
C ARG A 53 -24.98 -10.87 -0.05
N ALA A 54 -24.55 -11.34 -1.23
CA ALA A 54 -25.40 -12.08 -2.15
C ALA A 54 -25.97 -13.37 -1.52
N GLN A 55 -25.25 -13.96 -0.56
CA GLN A 55 -25.67 -15.13 0.20
C GLN A 55 -26.44 -14.79 1.50
N ASN A 56 -26.74 -13.52 1.79
CA ASN A 56 -27.33 -13.06 3.05
C ASN A 56 -26.52 -13.41 4.34
N LYS A 57 -25.21 -13.65 4.21
CA LYS A 57 -24.31 -14.05 5.32
C LYS A 57 -23.64 -12.86 6.04
N THR A 58 -24.38 -11.77 6.21
CA THR A 58 -23.85 -10.48 6.71
C THR A 58 -23.63 -10.41 8.23
N LYS A 59 -24.13 -11.40 8.99
CA LYS A 59 -23.95 -11.48 10.45
C LYS A 59 -22.87 -12.48 10.89
N SER A 60 -22.17 -13.10 9.95
CA SER A 60 -21.14 -14.09 10.24
C SER A 60 -19.87 -13.44 10.80
N VAL A 61 -19.11 -14.18 11.62
CA VAL A 61 -17.79 -13.75 12.12
C VAL A 61 -16.86 -13.41 10.94
N THR A 62 -16.87 -14.24 9.90
CA THR A 62 -16.09 -14.02 8.68
C THR A 62 -16.43 -12.68 8.01
N PHE A 63 -17.71 -12.31 7.94
CA PHE A 63 -18.11 -11.03 7.38
C PHE A 63 -17.61 -9.84 8.21
N GLN A 64 -17.71 -9.93 9.54
CA GLN A 64 -17.19 -8.90 10.44
C GLN A 64 -15.66 -8.76 10.33
N GLN A 65 -14.94 -9.88 10.22
CA GLN A 65 -13.49 -9.88 10.02
C GLN A 65 -13.11 -9.20 8.70
N LEU A 66 -13.79 -9.52 7.60
CA LEU A 66 -13.54 -8.88 6.31
C LEU A 66 -13.85 -7.37 6.33
N LEU A 67 -14.85 -6.93 7.09
CA LEU A 67 -15.11 -5.48 7.28
C LEU A 67 -13.98 -4.79 8.04
N ALA A 68 -13.46 -5.41 9.09
CA ALA A 68 -12.32 -4.89 9.84
C ALA A 68 -11.06 -4.81 8.95
N GLU A 69 -10.80 -5.86 8.18
CA GLU A 69 -9.71 -5.93 7.21
C GLU A 69 -9.83 -4.83 6.14
N LYS A 70 -11.03 -4.63 5.58
CA LYS A 70 -11.32 -3.53 4.65
C LYS A 70 -10.97 -2.17 5.25
N LEU A 71 -11.36 -1.91 6.49
CA LEU A 71 -11.08 -0.64 7.20
C LEU A 71 -9.57 -0.45 7.41
N GLN A 72 -8.86 -1.51 7.77
CA GLN A 72 -7.41 -1.48 7.94
C GLN A 72 -6.70 -1.18 6.62
N LEU A 73 -7.04 -1.89 5.54
CA LEU A 73 -6.48 -1.67 4.20
C LEU A 73 -6.76 -0.24 3.71
N ALA A 74 -7.99 0.25 3.89
CA ALA A 74 -8.33 1.63 3.53
C ALA A 74 -7.49 2.67 4.30
N THR A 75 -7.21 2.41 5.58
CA THR A 75 -6.35 3.27 6.41
C THR A 75 -4.89 3.24 5.96
N ILE A 76 -4.38 2.06 5.60
CA ILE A 76 -3.00 1.92 5.10
C ILE A 76 -2.87 2.64 3.74
N ILE A 77 -3.77 2.35 2.80
CA ILE A 77 -3.75 2.93 1.46
C ILE A 77 -3.90 4.46 1.51
N SER A 78 -4.77 4.99 2.37
CA SER A 78 -4.95 6.44 2.50
C SER A 78 -3.69 7.14 3.04
N ARG A 79 -2.94 6.49 3.93
CA ARG A 79 -1.65 7.00 4.41
C ARG A 79 -0.61 7.08 3.28
N PHE A 80 -0.62 6.15 2.33
CA PHE A 80 0.27 6.24 1.16
C PHE A 80 -0.12 7.37 0.21
N LYS A 81 -1.42 7.56 -0.04
CA LYS A 81 -1.92 8.65 -0.89
C LYS A 81 -1.56 10.04 -0.36
N LEU A 82 -1.45 10.20 0.97
CA LEU A 82 -1.05 11.47 1.58
C LEU A 82 0.35 11.94 1.14
N TRP A 83 1.22 11.02 0.73
CA TRP A 83 2.59 11.31 0.32
C TRP A 83 2.78 11.31 -1.20
N GLU A 84 1.67 11.32 -1.97
CA GLU A 84 1.63 11.36 -3.45
C GLU A 84 2.64 10.41 -4.12
N ILE A 85 2.55 9.13 -3.79
CA ILE A 85 2.90 8.09 -4.76
C ILE A 85 1.72 8.06 -5.76
N ASN A 86 1.82 8.82 -6.84
CA ASN A 86 0.93 8.78 -8.01
C ASN A 86 1.79 8.59 -9.26
#